data_AF-A0A850X7W2-F1
#
_entry.id   AF-A0A850X7W2-F1
#
_cell.length_a   1.000
_cell.length_b   1.000
_cell.length_c   1.000
_cell.angle_alpha   90.00
_cell.angle_beta   90.00
_cell.angle_gamma   90.00
#
_symmetry.space_group_name_H-M   'P 1'
#
loop_
_entity.id
_entity.type
_entity.pdbx_description
1 polymer ?
#
loop_
_entity_poly.entity_id
_entity_poly.type
_entity_poly.pdbx_seq_one_letter_code
_entity_poly.pdbx_strand_id
1 'polypeptide(L)'
;PLRVSCRVWEAQMWTCERWPTLKGRCQTGCWSPDGSRLLFTVLGESVIYSLSFSEYRGEMQGQVGGSKTASIVADLSETIFETLYGEERIGGEVHSMVWDPTGERLAVIIRGPPDAPGSQTVIAVFRTRNSPVFELLPCGFLRGECGAQPQLIAFHPCFKQGALLTVCWSTGKITHIPFFFVSAHVPVPSPSRSPVSVGASVREQPLFSEL
;
A
#
# COMPACT_ATOMS: atom_id res chain seq x y z
N PRO A 1 28.42 7.02 -17.77
CA PRO A 1 27.12 6.59 -17.20
C PRO A 1 26.42 7.74 -16.44
N LEU A 2 25.30 8.24 -16.95
CA LEU A 2 24.53 9.30 -16.31
C LEU A 2 23.89 8.75 -15.03
N ARG A 3 24.40 9.18 -13.87
CA ARG A 3 23.77 8.89 -12.56
C ARG A 3 22.47 9.68 -12.47
N VAL A 4 21.35 9.07 -12.84
CA VAL A 4 20.04 9.62 -12.53
C VAL A 4 19.83 9.50 -11.02
N SER A 5 19.29 10.54 -10.41
CA SER A 5 19.10 10.59 -8.96
C SER A 5 17.67 11.00 -8.65
N CYS A 6 17.00 10.22 -7.81
CA CYS A 6 15.78 10.67 -7.16
C CYS A 6 16.11 11.85 -6.23
N ARG A 7 15.23 12.85 -6.22
CA ARG A 7 15.31 13.97 -5.28
C ARG A 7 14.02 13.97 -4.46
N VAL A 8 14.18 14.06 -3.15
CA VAL A 8 13.06 14.32 -2.26
C VAL A 8 13.17 15.78 -1.84
N TRP A 9 12.05 16.49 -1.87
CA TRP A 9 11.98 17.91 -1.56
C TRP A 9 11.22 18.12 -0.26
N GLU A 10 11.77 18.95 0.61
CA GLU A 10 11.07 19.57 1.73
C GLU A 10 10.38 20.83 1.17
N ALA A 11 9.07 20.94 1.34
CA ALA A 11 8.27 21.92 0.60
C ALA A 11 8.14 23.30 1.30
N GLN A 12 8.52 23.43 2.57
CA GLN A 12 8.47 24.72 3.29
C GLN A 12 9.62 25.63 2.86
N MET A 13 10.82 25.08 2.77
CA MET A 13 12.04 25.80 2.40
C MET A 13 12.55 25.43 1.00
N TRP A 14 11.88 24.50 0.31
CA TRP A 14 12.28 24.01 -1.02
C TRP A 14 13.70 23.45 -1.05
N THR A 15 14.14 22.85 0.06
CA THR A 15 15.42 22.16 0.11
C THR A 15 15.26 20.75 -0.46
N CYS A 16 16.30 20.23 -1.10
CA CYS A 16 16.27 18.88 -1.66
C CYS A 16 17.45 18.06 -1.20
N GLU A 17 17.18 16.79 -0.88
CA GLU A 17 18.23 15.79 -0.73
C GLU A 17 18.29 14.96 -2.00
N ARG A 18 19.49 14.90 -2.59
CA ARG A 18 19.77 14.02 -3.71
C ARG A 18 20.12 12.66 -3.15
N TRP A 19 19.26 11.69 -3.39
CA TRP A 19 19.44 10.33 -2.90
C TRP A 19 20.46 9.59 -3.79
N PRO A 20 21.68 9.29 -3.30
CA PRO A 20 22.82 8.93 -4.15
C PRO A 20 23.00 7.42 -4.34
N THR A 21 22.25 6.59 -3.62
CA THR A 21 22.51 5.16 -3.44
C THR A 21 21.91 4.25 -4.51
N LEU A 22 21.17 4.80 -5.47
CA LEU A 22 20.46 4.01 -6.49
C LEU A 22 21.16 4.13 -7.83
N LYS A 23 21.56 3.00 -8.41
CA LYS A 23 22.13 2.93 -9.75
C LYS A 23 21.00 2.86 -10.78
N GLY A 24 20.36 3.99 -11.09
CA GLY A 24 19.35 3.99 -12.16
C GLY A 24 18.38 5.16 -12.11
N ARG A 25 17.45 5.18 -13.07
CA ARG A 25 16.37 6.16 -13.14
C ARG A 25 15.21 5.69 -12.27
N CYS A 26 14.70 6.53 -11.39
CA CYS A 26 13.44 6.25 -10.70
C CYS A 26 12.30 6.16 -11.72
N GLN A 27 11.55 5.05 -11.69
CA GLN A 27 10.46 4.79 -12.63
C GLN A 27 9.13 5.32 -12.09
N THR A 28 8.81 4.99 -10.84
CA THR A 28 7.61 5.47 -10.16
C THR A 28 7.83 5.47 -8.65
N GLY A 29 7.02 6.23 -7.92
CA GLY A 29 7.02 6.23 -6.47
C GLY A 29 5.74 6.83 -5.89
N CYS A 30 5.43 6.43 -4.66
CA CYS A 30 4.25 6.88 -3.93
C CYS A 30 4.56 7.00 -2.43
N TRP A 31 4.04 8.05 -1.81
CA TRP A 31 4.12 8.23 -0.37
C TRP A 31 3.08 7.37 0.35
N SER A 32 3.43 6.88 1.54
CA SER A 32 2.44 6.40 2.49
C SER A 32 1.50 7.53 2.90
N PRO A 33 0.22 7.23 3.21
CA PRO A 33 -0.74 8.27 3.58
C PRO A 33 -0.35 9.09 4.82
N ASP A 34 0.44 8.51 5.72
CA ASP A 34 0.98 9.16 6.91
C ASP A 34 2.27 9.96 6.65
N GLY A 35 2.78 9.95 5.42
CA GLY A 35 4.02 10.64 5.02
C GLY A 35 5.31 10.02 5.58
N SER A 36 5.21 8.92 6.35
CA SER A 36 6.37 8.32 7.02
C SER A 36 7.24 7.48 6.09
N ARG A 37 6.76 7.14 4.88
CA ARG A 37 7.46 6.25 3.94
C ARG A 37 7.27 6.70 2.50
N LEU A 38 8.33 6.57 1.71
CA LEU A 38 8.28 6.67 0.26
C LEU A 38 8.60 5.31 -0.34
N LEU A 39 7.66 4.74 -1.08
CA LEU A 39 7.93 3.58 -1.92
C LEU A 39 8.34 4.06 -3.31
N PHE A 40 9.31 3.40 -3.92
CA PHE A 40 9.73 3.72 -5.28
C PHE A 40 10.34 2.50 -5.97
N THR A 41 10.44 2.58 -7.30
CA THR A 41 11.09 1.57 -8.14
C THR A 41 12.11 2.20 -9.07
N VAL A 42 13.06 1.40 -9.53
CA VAL A 42 14.09 1.79 -10.49
C VAL A 42 13.74 1.18 -11.85
N LEU A 43 13.86 1.96 -12.91
CA LEU A 43 13.64 1.51 -14.29
C LEU A 43 14.60 0.37 -14.62
N GLY A 44 14.07 -0.73 -15.18
CA GLY A 44 14.83 -1.95 -15.46
C GLY A 44 14.92 -2.93 -14.29
N GLU A 45 14.37 -2.60 -13.12
CA GLU A 45 14.33 -3.47 -11.96
C GLU A 45 12.88 -3.88 -11.63
N SER A 46 12.72 -5.11 -11.13
CA SER A 46 11.45 -5.67 -10.66
C SER A 46 11.30 -5.57 -9.14
N VAL A 47 11.88 -4.55 -8.52
CA VAL A 47 11.99 -4.44 -7.05
C VAL A 47 11.30 -3.16 -6.56
N ILE A 48 10.53 -3.29 -5.48
CA ILE A 48 10.01 -2.15 -4.73
C ILE A 48 10.95 -1.85 -3.57
N TYR A 49 11.41 -0.60 -3.53
CA TYR A 49 12.22 -0.06 -2.46
C TYR A 49 11.37 0.82 -1.53
N SER A 50 11.77 0.93 -0.28
CA SER A 50 11.18 1.81 0.72
C SER A 50 12.26 2.70 1.35
N LEU A 51 11.94 4.00 1.46
CA LEU A 51 12.62 4.94 2.32
C LEU A 51 11.71 5.27 3.49
N SER A 52 12.25 5.22 4.70
CA SER A 52 11.53 5.60 5.92
C SER A 52 11.96 6.99 6.36
N PHE A 53 11.00 7.83 6.72
CA PHE A 53 11.17 9.20 7.18
C PHE A 53 10.75 9.22 8.65
N SER A 54 11.71 9.34 9.55
CA SER A 54 11.44 9.52 10.97
C SER A 54 11.18 11.00 11.25
N GLU A 55 10.06 11.33 11.90
CA GLU A 55 9.88 12.66 12.48
C GLU A 55 10.95 12.91 13.54
N TYR A 56 11.99 13.66 13.18
CA TYR A 56 12.95 14.14 14.16
C TYR A 56 12.27 15.26 14.95
N ARG A 57 11.82 14.97 16.18
CA ARG A 57 11.26 15.96 17.12
C ARG A 57 12.31 16.94 17.69
N GLY A 58 13.30 17.33 16.90
CA GLY A 58 14.37 18.23 17.32
C GLY A 58 14.86 19.11 16.16
N GLU A 59 14.57 20.41 16.27
CA GLU A 59 15.30 21.61 15.79
C GLU A 59 16.05 21.62 14.43
N MET A 60 15.82 20.70 13.50
CA MET A 60 16.38 20.79 12.13
C MET A 60 15.29 21.17 11.12
N GLN A 61 14.69 22.34 11.34
CA GLN A 61 13.75 22.95 10.41
C GLN A 61 14.47 23.15 9.05
N GLY A 62 13.95 22.55 7.98
CA GLY A 62 14.45 22.75 6.62
C GLY A 62 15.35 21.67 6.02
N GLN A 63 15.45 20.49 6.64
CA GLN A 63 16.12 19.32 6.05
C GLN A 63 15.13 18.19 5.73
N VAL A 64 15.42 17.44 4.66
CA VAL A 64 14.69 16.21 4.32
C VAL A 64 15.06 15.13 5.35
N GLY A 65 14.18 14.83 6.29
CA GLY A 65 14.43 13.84 7.34
C GLY A 65 14.13 12.42 6.86
N GLY A 66 15.12 11.67 6.37
CA GLY A 66 14.93 10.30 5.85
C GLY A 66 16.09 9.34 6.13
N SER A 67 15.80 8.04 6.15
CA SER A 67 16.80 6.97 6.21
C SER A 67 17.72 7.05 5.00
N LYS A 68 19.03 7.21 5.20
CA LYS A 68 20.07 7.33 4.15
C LYS A 68 20.19 6.09 3.23
N THR A 69 19.54 5.00 3.60
CA THR A 69 19.50 3.74 2.87
C THR A 69 18.06 3.33 2.57
N ALA A 70 17.84 2.90 1.32
CA ALA A 70 16.58 2.29 0.91
C ALA A 70 16.59 0.79 1.23
N SER A 71 15.49 0.26 1.74
CA SER A 71 15.29 -1.17 1.98
C SER A 71 14.44 -1.78 0.86
N ILE A 72 14.76 -3.00 0.46
CA ILE A 72 13.90 -3.78 -0.45
C ILE A 72 12.68 -4.28 0.35
N VAL A 73 11.48 -4.05 -0.18
CA VAL A 73 10.22 -4.42 0.50
C VAL A 73 9.35 -5.36 -0.34
N ALA A 74 9.59 -5.47 -1.64
CA ALA A 74 9.00 -6.50 -2.48
C ALA A 74 9.91 -6.83 -3.67
N ASP A 75 10.00 -8.10 -4.01
CA ASP A 75 10.56 -8.60 -5.27
C ASP A 75 9.40 -9.08 -6.14
N LEU A 76 9.30 -8.51 -7.34
CA LEU A 76 8.26 -8.75 -8.32
C LEU A 76 8.84 -9.39 -9.58
N SER A 77 10.00 -10.05 -9.46
CA SER A 77 10.58 -10.87 -10.52
C SER A 77 9.55 -11.87 -11.06
N GLU A 78 9.69 -12.17 -12.35
CA GLU A 78 8.75 -13.01 -13.05
C GLU A 78 8.64 -14.38 -12.39
N THR A 79 7.41 -14.76 -12.08
CA THR A 79 7.04 -16.05 -11.50
C THR A 79 6.03 -16.73 -12.41
N ILE A 80 6.18 -18.05 -12.54
CA ILE A 80 5.33 -18.90 -13.34
C ILE A 80 4.26 -19.52 -12.44
N PHE A 81 3.00 -19.41 -12.85
CA PHE A 81 1.84 -19.97 -12.17
C PHE A 81 1.19 -21.02 -13.08
N GLU A 82 1.10 -22.25 -12.60
CA GLU A 82 0.31 -23.28 -13.26
C GLU A 82 -1.16 -23.09 -12.91
N THR A 83 -1.98 -22.84 -13.92
CA THR A 83 -3.43 -22.70 -13.78
C THR A 83 -4.16 -23.80 -14.56
N LEU A 84 -5.45 -23.96 -14.29
CA LEU A 84 -6.32 -24.89 -15.04
C LEU A 84 -6.41 -24.54 -16.55
N TYR A 85 -6.03 -23.33 -16.92
CA TYR A 85 -6.07 -22.82 -18.30
C TYR A 85 -4.69 -22.79 -18.96
N GLY A 86 -3.65 -23.26 -18.27
CA GLY A 86 -2.27 -23.28 -18.73
C GLY A 86 -1.32 -22.49 -17.82
N GLU A 87 -0.09 -22.33 -18.31
CA GLU A 87 0.97 -21.61 -17.64
C GLU A 87 0.78 -20.09 -17.80
N GLU A 88 0.85 -19.36 -16.68
CA GLU A 88 0.76 -17.91 -16.65
C GLU A 88 2.02 -17.29 -16.05
N ARG A 89 2.56 -16.27 -16.71
CA ARG A 89 3.77 -15.57 -16.26
C ARG A 89 3.38 -14.23 -15.68
N ILE A 90 3.68 -14.01 -14.41
CA ILE A 90 3.36 -12.77 -13.69
C ILE A 90 4.61 -12.22 -13.01
N GLY A 91 4.87 -10.95 -13.22
CA GLY A 91 6.01 -10.23 -12.66
C GLY A 91 6.61 -9.32 -13.70
N GLY A 92 7.70 -8.63 -13.36
CA GLY A 92 8.39 -7.69 -14.23
C GLY A 92 8.46 -6.28 -13.66
N GLU A 93 8.47 -5.31 -14.56
CA GLU A 93 8.71 -3.92 -14.20
C GLU A 93 7.46 -3.26 -13.61
N VAL A 94 7.66 -2.49 -12.54
CA VAL A 94 6.57 -1.71 -11.94
C VAL A 94 6.34 -0.45 -12.74
N HIS A 95 5.12 -0.29 -13.26
CA HIS A 95 4.71 0.89 -14.00
C HIS A 95 4.09 1.99 -13.12
N SER A 96 3.26 1.60 -12.16
CA SER A 96 2.52 2.53 -11.30
C SER A 96 2.27 1.91 -9.94
N MET A 97 2.26 2.74 -8.89
CA MET A 97 1.94 2.34 -7.52
C MET A 97 1.04 3.40 -6.90
N VAL A 98 -0.05 2.96 -6.27
CA VAL A 98 -0.96 3.84 -5.52
C VAL A 98 -1.37 3.17 -4.23
N TRP A 99 -1.31 3.95 -3.15
CA TRP A 99 -1.84 3.57 -1.86
C TRP A 99 -3.29 4.01 -1.73
N ASP A 100 -4.10 3.22 -1.04
CA ASP A 100 -5.39 3.70 -0.59
C ASP A 100 -5.22 4.72 0.56
N PRO A 101 -6.21 5.61 0.78
CA PRO A 101 -6.12 6.66 1.79
C PRO A 101 -5.91 6.16 3.23
N THR A 102 -6.33 4.93 3.57
CA THR A 102 -6.13 4.37 4.92
C THR A 102 -4.74 3.75 5.08
N GLY A 103 -4.02 3.50 3.99
CA GLY A 103 -2.67 2.92 4.00
C GLY A 103 -2.67 1.41 4.24
N GLU A 104 -3.78 0.72 3.96
CA GLU A 104 -3.97 -0.72 4.18
C GLU A 104 -3.94 -1.55 2.88
N ARG A 105 -4.02 -0.90 1.72
CA ARG A 105 -3.96 -1.50 0.37
C ARG A 105 -3.02 -0.71 -0.53
N LEU A 106 -2.05 -1.40 -1.09
CA LEU A 106 -1.21 -0.89 -2.18
C LEU A 106 -1.59 -1.62 -3.46
N ALA A 107 -1.91 -0.87 -4.51
CA ALA A 107 -2.13 -1.41 -5.86
C ALA A 107 -0.94 -1.05 -6.75
N VAL A 108 -0.42 -2.04 -7.46
CA VAL A 108 0.81 -1.94 -8.26
C VAL A 108 0.54 -2.46 -9.67
N ILE A 109 0.67 -1.62 -10.71
CA ILE A 109 0.68 -2.10 -12.10
C ILE A 109 2.04 -2.70 -12.38
N ILE A 110 2.06 -3.98 -12.74
CA ILE A 110 3.25 -4.73 -13.14
C ILE A 110 3.14 -5.05 -14.62
N ARG A 111 4.20 -4.77 -15.38
CA ARG A 111 4.34 -5.11 -16.79
C ARG A 111 5.40 -6.18 -16.94
N GLY A 112 4.99 -7.36 -17.43
CA GLY A 112 5.95 -8.37 -17.81
C GLY A 112 6.80 -7.96 -19.02
N PRO A 113 7.85 -8.73 -19.33
CA PRO A 113 8.77 -8.43 -20.43
C PRO A 113 8.02 -8.42 -21.77
N PRO A 114 8.30 -7.48 -22.69
CA PRO A 114 7.61 -7.42 -23.99
C PRO A 114 7.96 -8.62 -24.88
N ASP A 115 9.15 -9.21 -24.70
CA ASP A 115 9.66 -10.30 -25.54
C ASP A 115 9.29 -11.69 -25.01
N ALA A 116 8.65 -11.78 -23.84
CA ALA A 116 8.27 -13.04 -23.23
C ALA A 116 6.85 -13.46 -23.69
N PRO A 117 6.71 -14.61 -24.38
CA PRO A 117 5.39 -15.11 -24.75
C PRO A 117 4.56 -15.41 -23.49
N GLY A 118 3.30 -14.98 -23.48
CA GLY A 118 2.41 -15.13 -22.32
C GLY A 118 2.60 -14.09 -21.22
N SER A 119 3.51 -13.13 -21.39
CA SER A 119 3.69 -11.99 -20.50
C SER A 119 2.43 -11.12 -20.46
N GLN A 120 1.96 -10.82 -19.25
CA GLN A 120 0.75 -10.03 -19.03
C GLN A 120 1.03 -8.79 -18.19
N THR A 121 0.30 -7.72 -18.47
CA THR A 121 0.22 -6.57 -17.57
C THR A 121 -0.91 -6.80 -16.58
N VAL A 122 -0.62 -6.79 -15.30
CA VAL A 122 -1.59 -7.04 -14.22
C VAL A 122 -1.49 -5.98 -13.14
N ILE A 123 -2.50 -5.91 -12.27
CA ILE A 123 -2.40 -5.15 -11.01
C ILE A 123 -2.16 -6.12 -9.88
N ALA A 124 -1.00 -6.07 -9.24
CA ALA A 124 -0.78 -6.75 -7.97
C ALA A 124 -1.35 -5.91 -6.82
N VAL A 125 -2.06 -6.56 -5.91
CA VAL A 125 -2.64 -5.94 -4.72
C VAL A 125 -1.91 -6.47 -3.50
N PHE A 126 -1.41 -5.56 -2.68
CA PHE A 126 -0.79 -5.89 -1.40
C PHE A 126 -1.61 -5.33 -0.27
N ARG A 127 -1.69 -6.07 0.83
CA ARG A 127 -2.05 -5.53 2.13
C ARG A 127 -0.80 -4.95 2.76
N THR A 128 -0.93 -3.73 3.26
CA THR A 128 0.16 -3.03 3.93
C THR A 128 -0.07 -2.98 5.42
N ARG A 129 1.03 -3.12 6.16
CA ARG A 129 1.06 -2.89 7.60
C ARG A 129 2.20 -1.93 7.89
N ASN A 130 1.91 -0.78 8.51
CA ASN A 130 2.90 0.27 8.74
C ASN A 130 3.54 0.22 10.14
N SER A 131 2.98 -0.57 11.07
CA SER A 131 3.45 -0.64 12.46
C SER A 131 3.25 -2.05 13.07
N PRO A 132 4.22 -2.56 13.87
CA PRO A 132 5.48 -1.93 14.27
C PRO A 132 6.61 -2.06 13.23
N VAL A 133 6.47 -3.00 12.29
CA VAL A 133 7.39 -3.20 11.15
C VAL A 133 6.59 -3.05 9.87
N PHE A 134 7.20 -2.47 8.85
CA PHE A 134 6.57 -2.34 7.55
C PHE A 134 6.54 -3.66 6.80
N GLU A 135 5.34 -4.08 6.40
CA GLU A 135 5.13 -5.34 5.70
C GLU A 135 4.24 -5.11 4.47
N LEU A 136 4.64 -5.72 3.35
CA LEU A 136 3.86 -5.85 2.13
C LEU A 136 3.47 -7.31 1.95
N LEU A 137 2.20 -7.62 2.20
CA LEU A 137 1.66 -8.97 2.09
C LEU A 137 0.88 -9.11 0.77
N PRO A 138 1.24 -10.04 -0.12
CA PRO A 138 0.48 -10.28 -1.35
C PRO A 138 -0.98 -10.67 -1.02
N CYS A 139 -1.94 -10.00 -1.66
CA CYS A 139 -3.37 -10.33 -1.55
C CYS A 139 -3.90 -11.02 -2.81
N GLY A 140 -3.33 -10.71 -3.97
CA GLY A 140 -3.74 -11.28 -5.24
C GLY A 140 -3.49 -10.35 -6.42
N PHE A 141 -4.02 -10.74 -7.58
CA PHE A 141 -3.89 -10.00 -8.83
C PHE A 141 -5.26 -9.61 -9.37
N LEU A 142 -5.35 -8.42 -9.98
CA LEU A 142 -6.49 -7.99 -10.76
C LEU A 142 -6.13 -7.95 -12.24
N ARG A 143 -7.05 -8.46 -13.05
CA ARG A 143 -6.95 -8.51 -14.51
C ARG A 143 -8.20 -7.93 -15.14
N GLY A 144 -8.03 -7.37 -16.33
CA GLY A 144 -9.14 -6.89 -17.14
C GLY A 144 -9.78 -8.03 -17.93
N GLU A 145 -10.71 -7.64 -18.79
CA GLU A 145 -11.19 -8.51 -19.87
C GLU A 145 -10.03 -8.97 -20.77
N CYS A 146 -10.26 -10.00 -21.59
CA CYS A 146 -9.24 -10.50 -22.52
C CYS A 146 -8.70 -9.36 -23.40
N GLY A 147 -7.38 -9.16 -23.39
CA GLY A 147 -6.69 -8.09 -24.11
C GLY A 147 -6.74 -6.69 -23.46
N ALA A 148 -7.50 -6.50 -22.37
CA ALA A 148 -7.56 -5.24 -21.65
C ALA A 148 -6.41 -5.15 -20.63
N GLN A 149 -5.51 -4.19 -20.85
CA GLN A 149 -4.36 -3.94 -19.99
C GLN A 149 -4.60 -2.71 -19.11
N PRO A 150 -4.28 -2.75 -17.81
CA PRO A 150 -4.43 -1.59 -16.95
C PRO A 150 -3.42 -0.50 -17.33
N GLN A 151 -3.90 0.72 -17.50
CA GLN A 151 -3.08 1.89 -17.88
C GLN A 151 -2.89 2.85 -16.71
N LEU A 152 -3.97 3.14 -15.98
CA LEU A 152 -3.97 4.04 -14.83
C LEU A 152 -4.77 3.43 -13.68
N ILE A 153 -4.33 3.71 -12.46
CA ILE A 153 -5.01 3.29 -11.24
C ILE A 153 -5.06 4.44 -10.23
N ALA A 154 -6.15 4.53 -9.48
CA ALA A 154 -6.30 5.47 -8.37
C ALA A 154 -7.33 4.97 -7.36
N PHE A 155 -7.07 5.13 -6.08
CA PHE A 155 -8.07 4.87 -5.04
C PHE A 155 -8.99 6.07 -4.87
N HIS A 156 -10.28 5.81 -4.65
CA HIS A 156 -11.23 6.83 -4.25
C HIS A 156 -10.87 7.38 -2.86
N PRO A 157 -10.86 8.71 -2.64
CA PRO A 157 -10.37 9.31 -1.40
C PRO A 157 -11.24 8.99 -0.18
N CYS A 158 -12.54 8.75 -0.38
CA CYS A 158 -13.50 8.55 0.70
C CYS A 158 -14.43 7.37 0.39
N PHE A 159 -14.00 6.13 0.69
CA PHE A 159 -14.86 4.94 0.61
C PHE A 159 -14.99 4.33 2.01
N LYS A 160 -16.20 4.36 2.60
CA LYS A 160 -16.38 4.05 4.03
C LYS A 160 -16.28 2.56 4.38
N GLN A 161 -16.40 1.67 3.39
CA GLN A 161 -16.47 0.22 3.60
C GLN A 161 -15.12 -0.48 3.33
N GLY A 162 -14.02 0.28 3.26
CA GLY A 162 -12.67 -0.22 2.96
C GLY A 162 -11.98 0.69 1.95
N ALA A 163 -11.54 0.14 0.83
CA ALA A 163 -10.95 0.91 -0.28
C ALA A 163 -11.66 0.64 -1.61
N LEU A 164 -11.73 1.64 -2.49
CA LEU A 164 -12.32 1.49 -3.82
C LEU A 164 -11.30 1.90 -4.88
N LEU A 165 -10.81 0.93 -5.65
CA LEU A 165 -9.82 1.15 -6.71
C LEU A 165 -10.52 1.45 -8.02
N THR A 166 -10.14 2.54 -8.68
CA THR A 166 -10.52 2.85 -10.05
C THR A 166 -9.40 2.41 -10.98
N VAL A 167 -9.76 1.70 -12.05
CA VAL A 167 -8.82 1.24 -13.08
C VAL A 167 -9.27 1.76 -14.44
N CYS A 168 -8.36 2.40 -15.17
CA CYS A 168 -8.54 2.75 -16.58
C CYS A 168 -7.82 1.72 -17.45
N TRP A 169 -8.55 1.07 -18.33
CA TRP A 169 -8.05 -0.01 -19.20
C TRP A 169 -7.64 0.53 -20.58
N SER A 170 -6.76 -0.18 -21.28
CA SER A 170 -6.33 0.13 -22.65
C SER A 170 -7.48 0.19 -23.67
N THR A 171 -8.60 -0.46 -23.36
CA THR A 171 -9.83 -0.44 -24.15
C THR A 171 -10.65 0.86 -23.99
N GLY A 172 -10.23 1.77 -23.11
CA GLY A 172 -10.96 2.98 -22.75
C GLY A 172 -12.06 2.75 -21.70
N LYS A 173 -12.31 1.51 -21.28
CA LYS A 173 -13.22 1.20 -20.16
C LYS A 173 -12.62 1.68 -18.84
N ILE A 174 -13.50 2.08 -17.92
CA ILE A 174 -13.14 2.37 -16.53
C ILE A 174 -13.93 1.42 -15.64
N THR A 175 -13.27 0.77 -14.68
CA THR A 175 -13.92 -0.07 -13.69
C THR A 175 -13.58 0.38 -12.28
N HIS A 176 -14.50 0.10 -11.35
CA HIS A 176 -14.32 0.35 -9.93
C HIS A 176 -14.37 -0.98 -9.18
N ILE A 177 -13.32 -1.28 -8.42
CA ILE A 177 -13.09 -2.57 -7.76
C ILE A 177 -13.06 -2.31 -6.25
N PRO A 178 -14.09 -2.73 -5.49
CA PRO A 178 -14.13 -2.53 -4.05
C PRO A 178 -13.29 -3.59 -3.32
N PHE A 179 -12.56 -3.15 -2.31
CA PHE A 179 -11.92 -3.98 -1.31
C PHE A 179 -12.62 -3.73 0.03
N PHE A 180 -13.40 -4.70 0.49
CA PHE A 180 -14.11 -4.58 1.75
C PHE A 180 -13.23 -4.98 2.92
N PHE A 181 -13.08 -4.09 3.90
CA PHE A 181 -12.40 -4.35 5.17
C PHE A 181 -12.73 -3.26 6.19
N VAL A 182 -12.55 -3.57 7.46
CA VAL A 182 -12.63 -2.57 8.54
C VAL A 182 -11.23 -2.01 8.75
N SER A 183 -11.11 -0.68 8.63
CA SER A 183 -9.82 -0.03 8.83
C SER A 183 -9.41 -0.04 10.29
N ALA A 184 -8.17 -0.42 10.55
CA ALA A 184 -7.60 -0.36 11.91
C ALA A 184 -7.44 1.10 12.44
N HIS A 185 -7.46 2.10 11.55
CA HIS A 185 -7.24 3.50 11.89
C HIS A 185 -8.51 4.30 12.20
N VAL A 186 -9.70 3.71 12.04
CA VAL A 186 -10.95 4.33 12.49
C VAL A 186 -11.21 3.87 13.92
N PRO A 187 -11.10 4.75 14.94
CA PRO A 187 -11.56 4.41 16.27
C PRO A 187 -13.06 4.12 16.17
N VAL A 188 -13.46 2.89 16.44
CA VAL A 188 -14.87 2.61 16.72
C VAL A 188 -15.22 3.45 17.95
N PRO A 189 -16.20 4.38 17.88
CA PRO A 189 -16.67 5.00 19.10
C PRO A 189 -17.16 3.88 20.01
N SER A 190 -16.51 3.74 21.16
CA SER A 190 -16.96 2.84 22.20
C SER A 190 -18.45 3.10 22.47
N PRO A 191 -19.29 2.07 22.61
CA PRO A 191 -20.68 2.28 22.96
C PRO A 191 -20.72 3.02 24.30
N SER A 192 -21.05 4.32 24.24
CA SER A 192 -21.27 5.12 25.43
C SER A 192 -22.59 4.67 26.06
N ARG A 193 -22.56 4.52 27.39
CA ARG A 193 -23.60 4.02 28.31
C ARG A 193 -23.70 2.51 28.47
N SER A 194 -23.04 2.03 29.52
CA SER A 194 -23.69 1.08 30.42
C SER A 194 -24.92 1.75 31.05
N PRO A 195 -26.11 1.13 31.05
CA PRO A 195 -27.23 1.66 31.83
C PRO A 195 -26.89 1.52 33.31
N VAL A 196 -26.91 2.63 34.04
CA VAL A 196 -26.80 2.65 35.50
C VAL A 196 -28.00 1.89 36.05
N SER A 197 -27.74 0.74 36.66
CA SER A 197 -28.76 -0.01 37.41
C SER A 197 -29.01 0.76 38.71
N VAL A 198 -30.16 1.44 38.80
CA VAL A 198 -30.64 1.96 40.08
C VAL A 198 -31.15 0.77 40.89
N GLY A 199 -30.25 0.15 41.64
CA GLY A 199 -30.59 -0.91 42.59
C GLY A 199 -31.26 -0.30 43.81
N ALA A 200 -32.58 -0.36 43.88
CA ALA A 200 -33.32 -0.13 45.11
C ALA A 200 -32.92 -1.19 46.16
N SER A 201 -32.57 -0.69 47.35
CA SER A 201 -32.32 -1.47 48.56
C SER A 201 -33.52 -2.36 48.90
N VAL A 202 -33.32 -3.68 48.89
CA VAL A 202 -34.06 -4.59 49.78
C VAL A 202 -33.07 -5.61 50.35
N ARG A 203 -33.10 -5.68 51.68
CA ARG A 203 -32.26 -6.47 52.57
C ARG A 203 -32.99 -7.78 52.83
N GLU A 204 -32.45 -8.93 52.44
CA GLU A 204 -32.81 -10.22 53.05
C GLU A 204 -31.61 -11.19 53.12
N GLN A 205 -31.59 -11.95 54.22
CA GLN A 205 -30.49 -12.74 54.79
C GLN A 205 -30.24 -14.06 54.03
N PRO A 206 -29.07 -14.72 54.22
CA PRO A 206 -28.81 -16.02 53.64
C PRO A 206 -29.33 -17.14 54.57
N LEU A 207 -30.02 -18.13 54.00
CA LEU A 207 -30.23 -19.43 54.64
C LEU A 207 -29.78 -20.53 53.69
N PHE A 208 -28.67 -21.17 54.07
CA PHE A 208 -28.31 -22.51 53.63
C PHE A 208 -29.38 -23.51 54.12
N SER A 209 -29.73 -24.48 53.28
CA SER A 209 -29.87 -25.87 53.73
C SER A 209 -29.66 -26.82 52.55
N GLU A 210 -28.82 -27.81 52.80
CA GLU A 210 -28.54 -28.96 51.95
C GLU A 210 -29.77 -29.85 51.72
N LEU A 211 -29.73 -30.58 50.60
CA LEU A 211 -30.08 -32.00 50.49
C LEU A 211 -29.15 -32.63 49.45
#